data_AF-G8R2E7-F1
#
_entry.id   AF-G8R2E7-F1
#
_cell.length_a   1.000
_cell.length_b   1.000
_cell.length_c   1.000
_cell.angle_alpha   90.00
_cell.angle_beta   90.00
_cell.angle_gamma   90.00
#
_symmetry.space_group_name_H-M   'P 1'
#
loop_
_entity.id
_entity.type
_entity.pdbx_description
1 polymer ?
#
loop_
_entity_poly.entity_id
_entity_poly.type
_entity_poly.pdbx_seq_one_letter_code
_entity_poly.pdbx_strand_id
1 'polypeptide(L)'
;MKNINFSILLLFTLIFSQNSFAQQKQVFFDASVLSQPDEFNFADPTSKTPGIEFNLGYSSNIKKSNFIWEGQVSYLNAQAEHYQDEFYPSMPNDPFIPDEVTFKYIYSGIGIKAGVGYKIRAAEGKHSLTLTAGASGYLPFLSKIKTKIDDNDWVKRHRYEEDDFKYGILYGFYLKPIYQFRFKRNNPWAMHIFGEANLLWRNEADYGNPLLMAGGGIGFSYSLN
;
A
#
# COMPACT_ATOMS: atom_id res chain seq x y z
N MET A 1 23.43 11.24 -14.00
CA MET A 1 22.10 10.62 -13.79
C MET A 1 20.97 11.36 -14.55
N LYS A 2 21.09 11.60 -15.87
CA LYS A 2 20.06 12.35 -16.64
C LYS A 2 19.33 11.53 -17.72
N ASN A 3 19.77 10.30 -18.02
CA ASN A 3 19.24 9.51 -19.14
C ASN A 3 18.22 8.42 -18.76
N ILE A 4 18.09 8.11 -17.46
CA ILE A 4 17.20 7.04 -16.97
C ILE A 4 15.72 7.46 -17.11
N ASN A 5 15.41 8.74 -16.88
CA ASN A 5 14.04 9.25 -16.95
C ASN A 5 13.46 9.18 -18.37
N PHE A 6 14.28 9.40 -19.40
CA PHE A 6 13.83 9.35 -20.79
C PHE A 6 13.58 7.92 -21.25
N SER A 7 14.47 6.98 -20.87
CA SER A 7 14.31 5.55 -21.17
C SER A 7 13.10 4.94 -20.48
N ILE A 8 12.81 5.32 -19.22
CA ILE A 8 11.61 4.88 -18.51
C ILE A 8 10.37 5.45 -19.20
N LEU A 9 10.34 6.75 -19.50
CA LEU A 9 9.21 7.37 -20.21
C LEU A 9 8.96 6.72 -21.57
N LEU A 10 10.03 6.37 -22.32
CA LEU A 10 9.97 5.65 -23.59
C LEU A 10 9.47 4.22 -23.42
N LEU A 11 9.87 3.52 -22.36
CA LEU A 11 9.42 2.17 -22.07
C LEU A 11 7.92 2.18 -21.73
N PHE A 12 7.48 3.14 -20.91
CA PHE A 12 6.06 3.36 -20.61
C PHE A 12 5.31 3.66 -21.92
N THR A 13 5.75 4.61 -22.74
CA THR A 13 5.07 4.91 -24.03
C THR A 13 5.06 3.73 -24.99
N LEU A 14 6.13 2.94 -25.09
CA LEU A 14 6.18 1.75 -25.94
C LEU A 14 5.22 0.65 -25.44
N ILE A 15 5.13 0.42 -24.13
CA ILE A 15 4.19 -0.55 -23.53
C ILE A 15 2.74 -0.10 -23.71
N PHE A 16 2.45 1.20 -23.59
CA PHE A 16 1.09 1.75 -23.76
C PHE A 16 0.68 2.03 -25.21
N SER A 17 1.63 2.04 -26.16
CA SER A 17 1.38 2.34 -27.59
C SER A 17 1.03 1.13 -28.45
N GLN A 18 1.23 -0.11 -27.98
CA GLN A 18 0.94 -1.29 -28.78
C GLN A 18 -0.57 -1.60 -28.80
N ASN A 19 -1.23 -1.25 -29.92
CA ASN A 19 -2.54 -1.73 -30.39
C ASN A 19 -3.80 -1.30 -29.60
N SER A 20 -4.12 -0.01 -29.65
CA SER A 20 -5.37 0.58 -29.13
C SER A 20 -6.66 -0.07 -29.66
N PHE A 21 -6.67 -0.68 -30.85
CA PHE A 21 -7.89 -1.25 -31.45
C PHE A 21 -8.21 -2.69 -31.00
N ALA A 22 -7.22 -3.43 -30.47
CA ALA A 22 -7.37 -4.84 -30.08
C ALA A 22 -7.37 -5.09 -28.57
N GLN A 23 -7.29 -4.01 -27.78
CA GLN A 23 -7.24 -4.06 -26.33
C GLN A 23 -8.55 -3.55 -25.73
N GLN A 24 -9.03 -4.21 -24.69
CA GLN A 24 -10.01 -3.64 -23.78
C GLN A 24 -9.22 -3.00 -22.63
N LYS A 25 -9.51 -1.73 -22.37
CA LYS A 25 -8.81 -0.89 -21.40
C LYS A 25 -9.78 -0.48 -20.29
N GLN A 26 -9.30 -0.36 -19.06
CA GLN A 26 -10.14 -0.04 -17.92
C GLN A 26 -9.35 0.85 -16.96
N VAL A 27 -9.99 1.92 -16.47
CA VAL A 27 -9.48 2.72 -15.34
C VAL A 27 -10.25 2.30 -14.11
N PHE A 28 -9.60 2.18 -12.96
CA PHE A 28 -10.23 1.81 -11.72
C PHE A 28 -9.78 2.69 -10.55
N PHE A 29 -10.69 2.85 -9.60
CA PHE A 29 -10.44 3.51 -8.33
C PHE A 29 -10.86 2.57 -7.21
N ASP A 30 -9.94 2.33 -6.29
CA ASP A 30 -10.13 1.40 -5.18
C ASP A 30 -9.85 2.08 -3.85
N ALA A 31 -10.67 1.77 -2.86
CA ALA A 31 -10.44 2.11 -1.46
C ALA A 31 -10.39 0.82 -0.65
N SER A 32 -9.34 0.66 0.16
CA SER A 32 -9.12 -0.53 0.97
C SER A 32 -8.70 -0.22 2.39
N VAL A 33 -8.97 -1.21 3.24
CA VAL A 33 -8.52 -1.27 4.62
C VAL A 33 -7.59 -2.47 4.71
N LEU A 34 -6.36 -2.24 5.18
CA LEU A 34 -5.29 -3.23 5.28
C LEU A 34 -4.92 -3.43 6.76
N SER A 35 -4.66 -4.67 7.16
CA SER A 35 -3.98 -4.93 8.42
C SER A 35 -2.59 -4.31 8.39
N GLN A 36 -2.15 -3.80 9.54
CA GLN A 36 -0.77 -3.37 9.70
C GLN A 36 0.05 -4.54 10.28
N PRO A 37 1.22 -4.87 9.70
CA PRO A 37 2.07 -5.93 10.21
C PRO A 37 2.46 -5.65 11.64
N ASP A 38 2.69 -6.72 12.40
CA ASP A 38 3.21 -6.66 13.77
C ASP A 38 4.51 -5.84 13.81
N GLU A 39 5.36 -5.95 12.80
CA GLU A 39 6.74 -5.45 12.80
C GLU A 39 6.93 -4.00 12.28
N PHE A 40 5.90 -3.15 12.28
CA PHE A 40 6.03 -1.79 11.72
C PHE A 40 6.95 -0.84 12.53
N ASN A 41 7.65 -1.32 13.57
CA ASN A 41 8.79 -0.73 14.31
C ASN A 41 8.84 -1.28 15.74
N PHE A 42 7.73 -1.86 16.20
CA PHE A 42 7.59 -2.48 17.51
C PHE A 42 7.32 -3.95 17.29
N ALA A 43 8.06 -4.85 17.95
CA ALA A 43 7.77 -6.28 17.83
C ALA A 43 6.38 -6.63 18.39
N ASP A 44 5.94 -5.90 19.43
CA ASP A 44 4.68 -6.13 20.15
C ASP A 44 3.88 -4.83 20.31
N PRO A 45 3.30 -4.26 19.23
CA PRO A 45 2.50 -3.05 19.31
C PRO A 45 1.23 -3.31 20.13
N THR A 46 0.94 -2.42 21.07
CA THR A 46 -0.22 -2.54 21.96
C THR A 46 -1.52 -2.12 21.27
N SER A 47 -1.44 -1.21 20.29
CA SER A 47 -2.60 -0.75 19.52
C SER A 47 -2.24 -0.56 18.05
N LYS A 48 -3.16 -0.93 17.17
CA LYS A 48 -3.01 -0.77 15.72
C LYS A 48 -4.27 -0.16 15.14
N THR A 49 -4.11 0.91 14.38
CA THR A 49 -5.17 1.33 13.46
C THR A 49 -5.04 0.52 12.17
N PRO A 50 -6.10 0.25 11.43
CA PRO A 50 -5.94 -0.35 10.11
C PRO A 50 -5.29 0.66 9.14
N GLY A 51 -4.47 0.17 8.23
CA GLY A 51 -3.94 0.98 7.13
C GLY A 51 -5.06 1.29 6.13
N ILE A 52 -5.14 2.54 5.67
CA ILE A 52 -6.07 2.96 4.63
C ILE A 52 -5.26 3.13 3.34
N GLU A 53 -5.68 2.45 2.28
CA GLU A 53 -5.06 2.60 0.97
C GLU A 53 -6.06 2.97 -0.12
N PHE A 54 -5.73 4.01 -0.87
CA PHE A 54 -6.44 4.41 -2.08
C PHE A 54 -5.60 4.11 -3.31
N ASN A 55 -6.19 3.52 -4.34
CA ASN A 55 -5.49 3.21 -5.59
C ASN A 55 -6.24 3.83 -6.77
N LEU A 56 -5.49 4.47 -7.67
CA LEU A 56 -5.95 4.83 -9.00
C LEU A 56 -5.12 4.02 -10.00
N GLY A 57 -5.80 3.21 -10.80
CA GLY A 57 -5.11 2.29 -11.68
C GLY A 57 -5.72 2.15 -13.06
N TYR A 58 -4.97 1.45 -13.88
CA TYR A 58 -5.30 1.11 -15.24
C TYR A 58 -5.05 -0.38 -15.44
N SER A 59 -5.99 -1.07 -16.08
CA SER A 59 -5.81 -2.44 -16.53
C SER A 59 -6.12 -2.58 -18.01
N SER A 60 -5.42 -3.50 -18.67
CA SER A 60 -5.64 -3.80 -20.08
C SER A 60 -5.57 -5.30 -20.34
N ASN A 61 -6.41 -5.75 -21.25
CA ASN A 61 -6.39 -7.12 -21.75
C ASN A 61 -6.54 -7.14 -23.28
N ILE A 62 -5.82 -8.04 -23.93
CA ILE A 62 -6.00 -8.30 -25.37
C ILE A 62 -7.37 -8.97 -25.53
N LYS A 63 -8.20 -8.54 -26.49
CA LYS A 63 -9.62 -8.94 -26.62
C LYS A 63 -9.91 -10.45 -26.63
N LYS A 64 -8.92 -11.30 -26.95
CA LYS A 64 -9.02 -12.77 -26.94
C LYS A 64 -8.27 -13.44 -25.79
N SER A 65 -7.55 -12.67 -24.97
CA SER A 65 -6.77 -13.16 -23.85
C SER A 65 -7.50 -12.90 -22.53
N ASN A 66 -7.42 -13.88 -21.64
CA ASN A 66 -7.82 -13.73 -20.23
C ASN A 66 -6.71 -13.10 -19.39
N PHE A 67 -5.50 -12.97 -19.93
CA PHE A 67 -4.42 -12.26 -19.26
C PHE A 67 -4.68 -10.76 -19.25
N ILE A 68 -4.43 -10.16 -18.10
CA ILE A 68 -4.48 -8.73 -17.89
C ILE A 68 -3.12 -8.23 -17.42
N TRP A 69 -2.82 -6.99 -17.77
CA TRP A 69 -1.74 -6.21 -17.17
C TRP A 69 -2.38 -5.06 -16.43
N GLU A 70 -1.92 -4.79 -15.21
CA GLU A 70 -2.37 -3.63 -14.45
C GLU A 70 -1.18 -2.81 -13.95
N GLY A 71 -1.42 -1.51 -13.86
CA GLY A 71 -0.54 -0.56 -13.19
C GLY A 71 -1.38 0.42 -12.39
N GLN A 72 -0.96 0.73 -11.17
CA GLN A 72 -1.68 1.65 -10.29
C GLN A 72 -0.73 2.53 -9.50
N VAL A 73 -1.20 3.73 -9.22
CA VAL A 73 -0.62 4.63 -8.23
C VAL A 73 -1.43 4.47 -6.95
N SER A 74 -0.75 4.29 -5.84
CA SER A 74 -1.34 4.07 -4.53
C SER A 74 -0.99 5.20 -3.56
N TYR A 75 -1.90 5.47 -2.64
CA TYR A 75 -1.65 6.26 -1.44
C TYR A 75 -1.92 5.35 -0.25
N LEU A 76 -0.93 5.20 0.63
CA LEU A 76 -1.05 4.39 1.85
C LEU A 76 -0.88 5.29 3.07
N ASN A 77 -1.81 5.19 4.02
CA ASN A 77 -1.67 5.75 5.36
C ASN A 77 -1.81 4.64 6.41
N ALA A 78 -0.85 4.57 7.33
CA ALA A 78 -0.81 3.60 8.41
C ALA A 78 -0.33 4.27 9.70
N GLN A 79 -0.92 3.90 10.84
CA GLN A 79 -0.52 4.32 12.18
C GLN A 79 -0.54 3.14 13.17
N ALA A 80 0.52 3.02 13.96
CA ALA A 80 0.67 2.03 15.03
C ALA A 80 1.08 2.71 16.33
N GLU A 81 0.64 2.19 17.47
CA GLU A 81 1.01 2.68 18.80
C GLU A 81 1.56 1.54 19.67
N HIS A 82 2.58 1.84 20.46
CA HIS A 82 3.21 0.91 21.39
C HIS A 82 3.38 1.61 22.73
N TYR A 83 2.87 1.00 23.79
CA TYR A 83 3.03 1.47 25.16
C TYR A 83 4.11 0.63 25.82
N GLN A 84 5.05 1.31 26.46
CA GLN A 84 6.11 0.68 27.22
C GLN A 84 6.37 1.49 28.49
N ASP A 85 6.52 0.80 29.60
CA ASP A 85 7.03 1.41 30.83
C ASP A 85 8.55 1.52 30.71
N GLU A 86 9.08 2.74 30.66
CA GLU A 86 10.52 2.97 30.65
C GLU A 86 10.96 3.74 31.90
N PHE A 87 12.07 3.30 32.50
CA PHE A 87 12.75 4.07 33.53
C PHE A 87 13.56 5.19 32.86
N TYR A 88 12.96 6.37 32.69
CA TYR A 88 13.72 7.57 32.35
C TYR A 88 14.16 8.25 33.65
N PRO A 89 15.47 8.43 33.90
CA PRO A 89 15.90 9.39 34.90
C PRO A 89 15.61 10.79 34.34
N SER A 90 14.47 11.36 34.74
CA SER A 90 14.10 12.77 34.52
C SER A 90 15.12 13.72 35.17
N MET A 91 15.72 13.32 36.30
CA MET A 91 16.79 14.03 37.01
C MET A 91 17.73 13.05 37.75
N PRO A 92 18.98 13.42 38.08
CA PRO A 92 19.94 12.54 38.75
C PRO A 92 19.52 11.99 40.13
N ASN A 93 18.48 12.58 40.74
CA ASN A 93 18.05 12.31 42.11
C ASN A 93 16.55 11.96 42.22
N ASP A 94 15.85 11.73 41.10
CA ASP A 94 14.46 11.27 41.16
C ASP A 94 14.40 9.79 41.58
N PRO A 95 13.43 9.37 42.41
CA PRO A 95 13.18 7.96 42.64
C PRO A 95 12.87 7.27 41.29
N PHE A 96 13.34 6.03 41.12
CA PHE A 96 13.07 5.20 39.94
C PHE A 96 11.58 4.83 39.84
N ILE A 97 10.74 5.79 39.50
CA ILE A 97 9.35 5.58 39.14
C ILE A 97 9.35 5.35 37.62
N PRO A 98 8.77 4.24 37.12
CA PRO A 98 8.64 4.04 35.69
C PRO A 98 7.67 5.09 35.13
N ASP A 99 8.08 5.79 34.07
CA ASP A 99 7.17 6.65 33.34
C ASP A 99 6.47 5.81 32.27
N GLU A 100 5.15 6.00 32.12
CA GLU A 100 4.43 5.42 30.98
C GLU A 100 4.85 6.15 29.70
N VAL A 101 5.48 5.42 28.77
CA VAL A 101 5.91 5.96 27.48
C VAL A 101 5.04 5.41 26.37
N THR A 102 4.33 6.29 25.65
CA THR A 102 3.60 5.91 24.44
C THR A 102 4.39 6.31 23.21
N PHE A 103 4.73 5.35 22.36
CA PHE A 103 5.28 5.57 21.04
C PHE A 103 4.18 5.47 19.99
N LYS A 104 4.10 6.47 19.11
CA LYS A 104 3.17 6.48 17.98
C LYS A 104 3.94 6.60 16.68
N TYR A 105 3.86 5.58 15.85
CA TYR A 105 4.40 5.58 14.51
C TYR A 105 3.32 5.96 13.49
N ILE A 106 3.67 6.87 12.58
CA ILE A 106 2.79 7.34 11.51
C ILE A 106 3.54 7.22 10.19
N TYR A 107 2.96 6.49 9.26
CA TYR A 107 3.42 6.33 7.89
C TYR A 107 2.39 6.87 6.90
N SER A 108 2.84 7.72 6.00
CA SER A 108 2.12 8.02 4.77
C SER A 108 3.08 8.00 3.57
N GLY A 109 2.70 7.28 2.52
CA GLY A 109 3.52 7.10 1.34
C GLY A 109 2.71 7.06 0.05
N ILE A 110 3.36 7.45 -1.05
CA ILE A 110 2.87 7.26 -2.41
C ILE A 110 3.53 6.00 -2.97
N GLY A 111 2.76 5.10 -3.54
CA GLY A 111 3.27 3.89 -4.15
C GLY A 111 2.91 3.72 -5.61
N ILE A 112 3.62 2.79 -6.23
CA ILE A 112 3.39 2.31 -7.57
C ILE A 112 3.28 0.78 -7.45
N LYS A 113 2.26 0.22 -8.09
CA LYS A 113 2.11 -1.23 -8.22
C LYS A 113 1.93 -1.58 -9.68
N ALA A 114 2.51 -2.70 -10.09
CA ALA A 114 2.38 -3.23 -11.43
C ALA A 114 2.31 -4.74 -11.37
N GLY A 115 1.38 -5.32 -12.12
CA GLY A 115 1.09 -6.74 -12.02
C GLY A 115 0.50 -7.35 -13.27
N VAL A 116 0.49 -8.67 -13.26
CA VAL A 116 -0.15 -9.53 -14.24
C VAL A 116 -1.28 -10.28 -13.57
N GLY A 117 -2.40 -10.41 -14.28
CA GLY A 117 -3.52 -11.15 -13.75
C GLY A 117 -4.20 -12.03 -14.78
N TYR A 118 -5.12 -12.85 -14.28
CA TYR A 118 -5.96 -13.71 -15.09
C TYR A 118 -7.43 -13.46 -14.78
N LYS A 119 -8.24 -13.24 -15.82
CA LYS A 119 -9.65 -12.88 -15.73
C LYS A 119 -10.55 -14.03 -16.18
N ILE A 120 -11.37 -14.51 -15.26
CA ILE A 120 -12.41 -15.51 -15.49
C ILE A 120 -13.74 -14.78 -15.62
N ARG A 121 -14.37 -14.86 -16.80
CA ARG A 121 -15.66 -14.20 -17.07
C ARG A 121 -16.80 -15.22 -16.95
N ALA A 122 -17.88 -14.85 -16.27
CA ALA A 122 -19.12 -15.64 -16.31
C ALA A 122 -19.70 -15.65 -17.73
N ALA A 123 -20.45 -16.69 -18.10
CA ALA A 123 -21.05 -16.85 -19.42
C ALA A 123 -21.93 -15.66 -19.84
N GLU A 124 -22.63 -15.04 -18.89
CA GLU A 124 -23.46 -13.85 -19.11
C GLU A 124 -22.66 -12.54 -19.31
N GLY A 125 -21.36 -12.54 -19.00
CA GLY A 125 -20.47 -11.39 -19.13
C GLY A 125 -20.72 -10.24 -18.13
N LYS A 126 -21.67 -10.39 -17.20
CA LYS A 126 -21.96 -9.40 -16.14
C LYS A 126 -20.99 -9.48 -14.97
N HIS A 127 -20.41 -10.66 -14.74
CA HIS A 127 -19.54 -10.93 -13.60
C HIS A 127 -18.18 -11.44 -14.08
N SER A 128 -17.13 -11.10 -13.33
CA SER A 128 -15.81 -11.68 -13.55
C SER A 128 -15.01 -11.74 -12.26
N LEU A 129 -14.23 -12.82 -12.12
CA LEU A 129 -13.18 -12.94 -11.11
C LEU A 129 -11.85 -12.66 -11.79
N THR A 130 -11.05 -11.80 -11.19
CA THR A 130 -9.68 -11.51 -11.63
C THR A 130 -8.73 -11.85 -10.48
N LEU A 131 -7.64 -12.55 -10.79
CA LEU A 131 -6.55 -12.75 -9.84
C LEU A 131 -5.34 -12.01 -10.39
N THR A 132 -4.89 -10.94 -9.71
CA THR A 132 -3.68 -10.21 -10.10
C THR A 132 -2.58 -10.44 -9.07
N ALA A 133 -1.36 -10.68 -9.53
CA ALA A 133 -0.15 -10.64 -8.70
C ALA A 133 0.90 -9.74 -9.34
N GLY A 134 1.71 -9.09 -8.52
CA GLY A 134 2.69 -8.14 -9.03
C GLY A 134 3.65 -7.63 -7.99
N ALA A 135 4.36 -6.56 -8.36
CA ALA A 135 5.28 -5.86 -7.49
C ALA A 135 4.65 -4.56 -6.98
N SER A 136 4.98 -4.20 -5.75
CA SER A 136 4.56 -2.97 -5.09
C SER A 136 5.80 -2.23 -4.56
N GLY A 137 5.76 -0.90 -4.62
CA GLY A 137 6.79 -0.04 -4.05
C GLY A 137 6.16 1.24 -3.53
N TYR A 138 6.58 1.71 -2.36
CA TYR A 138 6.07 2.90 -1.70
C TYR A 138 7.21 3.78 -1.25
N LEU A 139 7.08 5.06 -1.55
CA LEU A 139 7.99 6.11 -1.11
C LEU A 139 7.31 6.90 0.02
N PRO A 140 7.94 7.03 1.20
CA PRO A 140 7.39 7.77 2.31
C PRO A 140 7.46 9.28 2.02
N PHE A 141 6.38 10.03 2.25
CA PHE A 141 6.46 11.49 2.37
C PHE A 141 6.23 11.96 3.82
N LEU A 142 5.70 11.07 4.66
CA LEU A 142 5.62 11.24 6.10
C LEU A 142 5.99 9.92 6.77
N SER A 143 7.09 9.91 7.52
CA SER A 143 7.45 8.86 8.46
C SER A 143 7.83 9.55 9.76
N LYS A 144 7.08 9.33 10.84
CA LYS A 144 7.34 9.98 12.13
C LYS A 144 7.05 9.03 13.29
N ILE A 145 7.91 9.09 14.30
CA ILE A 145 7.69 8.55 15.63
C ILE A 145 7.39 9.72 16.56
N LYS A 146 6.30 9.64 17.33
CA LYS A 146 5.99 10.56 18.44
C LYS A 146 6.10 9.81 19.76
N THR A 147 6.55 10.50 20.79
CA THR A 147 6.65 9.95 22.15
C THR A 147 5.82 10.80 23.11
N LYS A 148 4.98 10.15 23.92
CA LYS A 148 4.31 10.76 25.07
C LYS A 148 4.93 10.15 26.33
N ILE A 149 5.24 10.97 27.33
CA ILE A 149 5.71 10.52 28.64
C ILE A 149 4.65 10.98 29.64
N ASP A 150 4.00 10.03 30.32
CA ASP A 150 2.96 10.27 31.33
C ASP A 150 1.74 11.04 30.74
N ASP A 151 1.03 11.84 31.55
CA ASP A 151 -0.10 12.69 31.15
C ASP A 151 0.28 13.96 30.37
N ASN A 152 1.57 14.17 30.09
CA ASN A 152 2.02 15.35 29.37
C ASN A 152 1.65 15.34 27.88
N ASP A 153 1.53 16.52 27.26
CA ASP A 153 1.34 16.64 25.81
C ASP A 153 2.45 15.92 25.03
N TRP A 154 2.13 15.44 23.82
CA TRP A 154 3.08 14.76 22.94
C TRP A 154 4.34 15.60 22.71
N VAL A 155 5.43 15.26 23.38
CA VAL A 155 6.71 15.94 23.23
C VAL A 155 7.44 15.33 22.03
N LYS A 156 7.68 16.14 21.00
CA LYS A 156 8.67 15.81 19.97
C LYS A 156 10.07 15.91 20.59
N ARG A 157 10.53 14.90 21.33
CA ARG A 157 11.94 14.85 21.77
C ARG A 157 12.82 14.39 20.61
N HIS A 158 13.98 15.03 20.48
CA HIS A 158 15.02 14.85 19.45
C HIS A 158 15.65 13.44 19.31
N ARG A 159 15.15 12.39 19.99
CA ARG A 159 15.82 11.07 19.96
C ARG A 159 15.55 10.27 18.68
N TYR A 160 14.60 10.71 17.83
CA TYR A 160 14.25 10.09 16.54
C TYR A 160 14.03 11.13 15.42
N GLU A 161 14.70 12.28 15.49
CA GLU A 161 14.50 13.37 14.51
C GLU A 161 15.08 13.12 13.12
N GLU A 162 15.77 12.00 12.91
CA GLU A 162 16.51 11.71 11.69
C GLU A 162 16.21 10.31 11.14
N ASP A 163 14.93 9.90 11.09
CA ASP A 163 14.58 8.79 10.20
C ASP A 163 14.78 9.26 8.75
N ASP A 164 15.92 8.88 8.17
CA ASP A 164 16.23 9.12 6.77
C ASP A 164 15.10 8.55 5.90
N PHE A 165 14.66 9.33 4.91
CA PHE A 165 13.64 8.97 3.92
C PHE A 165 13.84 7.55 3.39
N LYS A 166 15.09 7.12 3.22
CA LYS A 166 15.45 5.80 2.69
C LYS A 166 14.95 4.63 3.56
N TYR A 167 14.84 4.78 4.88
CA TYR A 167 14.40 3.70 5.78
C TYR A 167 12.89 3.47 5.75
N GLY A 168 12.12 4.47 5.31
CA GLY A 168 10.67 4.34 5.15
C GLY A 168 10.25 3.77 3.79
N ILE A 169 11.17 3.51 2.85
CA ILE A 169 10.82 2.93 1.55
C ILE A 169 10.38 1.49 1.75
N LEU A 170 9.18 1.16 1.27
CA LEU A 170 8.64 -0.20 1.26
C LEU A 170 8.63 -0.75 -0.16
N TYR A 171 9.02 -2.00 -0.36
CA TYR A 171 8.91 -2.65 -1.66
C TYR A 171 8.62 -4.13 -1.51
N GLY A 172 7.99 -4.76 -2.49
CA GLY A 172 7.73 -6.19 -2.43
C GLY A 172 6.71 -6.65 -3.44
N PHE A 173 5.89 -7.62 -3.03
CA PHE A 173 4.92 -8.27 -3.90
C PHE A 173 3.51 -8.10 -3.37
N TYR A 174 2.53 -8.15 -4.27
CA TYR A 174 1.13 -8.14 -3.90
C TYR A 174 0.34 -9.20 -4.65
N LEU A 175 -0.75 -9.63 -4.04
CA LEU A 175 -1.79 -10.49 -4.61
C LEU A 175 -3.15 -9.84 -4.37
N LYS A 176 -3.97 -9.74 -5.42
CA LYS A 176 -5.24 -9.03 -5.40
C LYS A 176 -6.33 -9.80 -6.17
N PRO A 177 -7.11 -10.67 -5.49
CA PRO A 177 -8.34 -11.21 -6.04
C PRO A 177 -9.44 -10.14 -6.10
N ILE A 178 -10.03 -9.95 -7.28
CA ILE A 178 -11.07 -8.95 -7.55
C ILE A 178 -12.31 -9.65 -8.10
N TYR A 179 -13.45 -9.48 -7.45
CA TYR A 179 -14.75 -9.88 -7.98
C TYR A 179 -15.51 -8.65 -8.49
N GLN A 180 -15.70 -8.59 -9.82
CA GLN A 180 -16.31 -7.47 -10.52
C GLN A 180 -17.72 -7.83 -11.00
N PHE A 181 -18.65 -6.89 -10.86
CA PHE A 181 -20.03 -7.01 -11.35
C PHE A 181 -20.49 -5.74 -12.09
N ARG A 182 -21.35 -5.95 -13.09
CA ARG A 182 -21.96 -4.89 -13.90
C ARG A 182 -23.48 -5.03 -13.87
N PHE A 183 -24.19 -3.91 -13.71
CA PHE A 183 -25.66 -3.89 -13.76
C PHE A 183 -26.22 -4.31 -15.13
N LYS A 184 -25.51 -4.00 -16.21
CA LYS A 184 -25.83 -4.43 -17.58
C LYS A 184 -24.55 -4.91 -18.26
N ARG A 185 -24.65 -5.91 -19.15
CA ARG A 185 -23.49 -6.50 -19.87
C ARG A 185 -22.61 -5.44 -20.56
N ASN A 186 -23.25 -4.43 -21.17
CA ASN A 186 -22.59 -3.36 -21.92
C ASN A 186 -22.38 -2.07 -21.11
N ASN A 187 -22.63 -2.08 -19.79
CA ASN A 187 -22.34 -0.91 -18.96
C ASN A 187 -20.82 -0.71 -18.89
N PRO A 188 -20.27 0.46 -19.28
CA PRO A 188 -18.84 0.73 -19.14
C PRO A 188 -18.42 0.78 -17.66
N TRP A 189 -19.34 1.12 -16.76
CA TRP A 189 -19.13 1.10 -15.32
C TRP A 189 -19.29 -0.29 -14.73
N ALA A 190 -18.35 -0.67 -13.88
CA ALA A 190 -18.43 -1.84 -13.03
C ALA A 190 -18.09 -1.47 -11.59
N MET A 191 -18.68 -2.20 -10.65
CA MET A 191 -18.31 -2.18 -9.25
C MET A 191 -17.56 -3.47 -8.95
N HIS A 192 -16.67 -3.44 -7.98
CA HIS A 192 -15.96 -4.63 -7.55
C HIS A 192 -15.66 -4.60 -6.07
N ILE A 193 -15.57 -5.80 -5.51
CA ILE A 193 -15.01 -6.07 -4.19
C ILE A 193 -13.70 -6.81 -4.40
N PHE A 194 -12.74 -6.60 -3.50
CA PHE A 194 -11.45 -7.26 -3.61
C PHE A 194 -10.86 -7.58 -2.25
N GLY A 195 -10.05 -8.63 -2.23
CA GLY A 195 -9.06 -8.86 -1.19
C GLY A 195 -7.70 -8.40 -1.69
N GLU A 196 -6.81 -8.07 -0.77
CA GLU A 196 -5.44 -7.70 -1.10
C GLU A 196 -4.48 -8.19 -0.03
N ALA A 197 -3.34 -8.73 -0.44
CA ALA A 197 -2.23 -9.07 0.42
C ALA A 197 -0.94 -8.50 -0.18
N ASN A 198 -0.19 -7.72 0.60
CA ASN A 198 1.12 -7.20 0.27
C ASN A 198 2.15 -7.83 1.21
N LEU A 199 3.22 -8.38 0.63
CA LEU A 199 4.40 -8.80 1.36
C LEU A 199 5.52 -7.82 1.02
N LEU A 200 5.88 -6.97 1.98
CA LEU A 200 6.75 -5.81 1.79
C LEU A 200 8.02 -5.93 2.62
N TRP A 201 9.12 -5.39 2.12
CA TRP A 201 10.38 -5.23 2.83
C TRP A 201 10.66 -3.75 2.97
N ARG A 202 11.33 -3.40 4.06
CA ARG A 202 11.91 -2.08 4.24
C ARG A 202 13.27 -2.04 3.57
N ASN A 203 13.54 -0.93 2.91
CA ASN A 203 14.86 -0.65 2.41
C ASN A 203 15.84 -0.47 3.60
N GLU A 204 16.98 -1.16 3.55
CA GLU A 204 18.07 -1.08 4.54
C GLU A 204 17.66 -1.43 5.99
N ALA A 205 16.71 -2.36 6.18
CA ALA A 205 16.43 -2.89 7.53
C ALA A 205 17.56 -3.82 8.02
N ASP A 206 17.99 -3.63 9.28
CA ASP A 206 19.03 -4.44 9.94
C ASP A 206 18.66 -5.93 10.03
N TYR A 207 17.37 -6.26 10.02
CA TYR A 207 16.83 -7.63 10.02
C TYR A 207 15.68 -7.77 9.01
N GLY A 208 15.80 -8.72 8.08
CA GLY A 208 15.02 -8.81 6.84
C GLY A 208 13.65 -9.51 6.92
N ASN A 209 12.88 -9.31 8.00
CA ASN A 209 11.55 -9.89 8.08
C ASN A 209 10.57 -9.15 7.15
N PRO A 210 9.79 -9.88 6.33
CA PRO A 210 8.81 -9.26 5.47
C PRO A 210 7.55 -8.84 6.24
N LEU A 211 7.10 -7.63 5.95
CA LEU A 211 5.88 -7.02 6.42
C LEU A 211 4.68 -7.54 5.61
N LEU A 212 3.82 -8.34 6.24
CA LEU A 212 2.54 -8.76 5.64
C LEU A 212 1.44 -7.74 5.97
N MET A 213 0.90 -7.08 4.94
CA MET A 213 -0.31 -6.25 5.01
C MET A 213 -1.43 -6.94 4.24
N ALA A 214 -2.51 -7.33 4.90
CA ALA A 214 -3.62 -8.03 4.25
C ALA A 214 -4.96 -7.40 4.60
N GLY A 215 -5.88 -7.37 3.63
CA GLY A 215 -7.19 -6.79 3.85
C GLY A 215 -8.04 -6.83 2.60
N GLY A 216 -8.86 -5.82 2.41
CA GLY A 216 -9.78 -5.78 1.29
C GLY A 216 -10.53 -4.46 1.20
N GLY A 217 -11.35 -4.35 0.16
CA GLY A 217 -11.99 -3.10 -0.14
C GLY A 217 -13.03 -3.18 -1.24
N ILE A 218 -13.45 -2.00 -1.65
CA ILE A 218 -14.41 -1.77 -2.72
C ILE A 218 -13.78 -0.86 -3.77
N GLY A 219 -14.23 -1.02 -5.01
CA GLY A 219 -13.80 -0.15 -6.08
C GLY A 219 -14.81 -0.02 -7.20
N PHE A 220 -14.53 0.94 -8.05
CA PHE A 220 -15.28 1.25 -9.24
C PHE A 220 -14.34 1.29 -10.42
N SER A 221 -14.84 0.91 -11.58
CA SER A 221 -14.03 0.89 -12.78
C SER A 221 -14.83 1.25 -14.02
N TYR A 222 -14.16 1.90 -14.95
CA TYR A 222 -14.71 2.37 -16.20
C TYR A 222 -13.96 1.77 -17.38
N SER A 223 -14.69 1.08 -18.25
CA SER A 223 -14.13 0.48 -19.48
C SER A 223 -14.03 1.55 -20.57
N LEU A 224 -12.83 1.75 -21.09
CA LEU A 224 -12.55 2.60 -22.25
C LEU A 224 -12.72 1.73 -23.51
N ASN A 225 -13.68 2.11 -24.36
CA ASN A 225 -13.98 1.44 -25.63
C ASN A 225 -13.33 2.14 -26.82
#